data_AF-A0DPV0-F1
#
_entry.id   AF-A0DPV0-F1
#
_cell.length_a   1.000
_cell.length_b   1.000
_cell.length_c   1.000
_cell.angle_alpha   90.00
_cell.angle_beta   90.00
_cell.angle_gamma   90.00
#
_symmetry.space_group_name_H-M   'P 1'
#
loop_
_entity.id
_entity.type
_entity.pdbx_description
1 polymer ?
#
loop_
_entity_poly.entity_id
_entity_poly.type
_entity_poly.pdbx_seq_one_letter_code
_entity_poly.pdbx_strand_id
1 'polypeptide(L)'
;MQLIKIVSRGGGSYDDINSIKIGKWIELKYGLRDLGRVVCIGNYKNGSKTGEWHFQFNKQKIDGGCYDEEGKGIKIGKWTELSDIFDDNSQNIYQGEYKNGKKIGIWELFNIFKNKQLQWIDYN
;
A
#
# COMPACT_ATOMS: atom_id res chain seq x y z
N MET A 1 -15.14 -8.56 -22.17
CA MET A 1 -14.41 -8.19 -20.93
C MET A 1 -13.90 -6.77 -21.10
N GLN A 2 -14.56 -5.77 -20.52
CA GLN A 2 -14.19 -4.37 -20.74
C GLN A 2 -12.91 -4.01 -19.97
N LEU A 3 -11.90 -3.57 -20.71
CA LEU A 3 -10.71 -2.90 -20.19
C LEU A 3 -11.14 -1.57 -19.59
N ILE A 4 -11.21 -1.49 -18.26
CA ILE A 4 -11.29 -0.21 -17.57
C ILE A 4 -9.93 0.48 -17.78
N LYS A 5 -9.86 1.38 -18.77
CA LYS A 5 -8.80 2.39 -18.83
C LYS A 5 -8.98 3.30 -17.61
N ILE A 6 -8.26 3.02 -16.54
CA ILE A 6 -8.19 3.90 -15.39
C ILE A 6 -7.38 5.13 -15.83
N VAL A 7 -8.07 6.22 -16.16
CA VAL A 7 -7.48 7.54 -16.49
C VAL A 7 -7.20 8.36 -15.22
N SER A 8 -7.73 7.96 -14.06
CA SER A 8 -7.48 8.66 -12.79
C SER A 8 -6.30 8.07 -12.03
N ARG A 9 -5.40 8.94 -11.53
CA ARG A 9 -4.29 8.52 -10.64
C ARG A 9 -4.73 8.34 -9.18
N GLY A 10 -6.01 8.53 -8.90
CA GLY A 10 -6.60 8.43 -7.56
C GLY A 10 -8.12 8.57 -7.62
N GLY A 11 -8.79 8.26 -6.51
CA GLY A 11 -10.23 8.36 -6.33
C GLY A 11 -10.91 7.05 -5.95
N GLY A 12 -12.21 7.15 -5.68
CA GLY A 12 -13.10 6.06 -5.33
C GLY A 12 -14.53 6.58 -5.19
N SER A 13 -15.37 5.85 -4.47
CA SER A 13 -16.78 6.17 -4.29
C SER A 13 -17.09 6.68 -2.89
N TYR A 14 -18.09 7.54 -2.80
CA TYR A 14 -18.68 8.01 -1.55
C TYR A 14 -20.09 7.43 -1.39
N ASP A 15 -20.58 7.31 -0.17
CA ASP A 15 -22.00 7.05 0.07
C ASP A 15 -22.84 8.29 -0.20
N ASP A 16 -24.10 8.10 -0.61
CA ASP A 16 -25.00 9.21 -0.94
C ASP A 16 -25.53 9.94 0.31
N ILE A 17 -25.43 9.31 1.48
CA ILE A 17 -26.04 9.79 2.72
C ILE A 17 -25.08 10.69 3.49
N ASN A 18 -23.86 10.24 3.73
CA ASN A 18 -22.91 10.91 4.61
C ASN A 18 -21.71 11.49 3.87
N SER A 19 -21.63 11.27 2.55
CA SER A 19 -20.45 11.59 1.73
C SER A 19 -19.16 10.99 2.30
N ILE A 20 -19.22 9.78 2.86
CA ILE A 20 -18.05 9.05 3.38
C ILE A 20 -17.53 8.05 2.34
N LYS A 21 -16.21 7.83 2.34
CA LYS A 21 -15.55 6.89 1.43
C LYS A 21 -16.06 5.47 1.63
N ILE A 22 -16.38 4.79 0.53
CA ILE A 22 -16.80 3.38 0.49
C ILE A 22 -16.14 2.64 -0.67
N GLY A 23 -16.02 1.32 -0.54
CA GLY A 23 -15.57 0.44 -1.61
C GLY A 23 -14.10 0.65 -1.98
N LYS A 24 -13.76 0.40 -3.24
CA LYS A 24 -12.38 0.46 -3.72
C LYS A 24 -11.89 1.89 -3.90
N TRP A 25 -10.67 2.15 -3.44
CA TRP A 25 -10.00 3.44 -3.53
C TRP A 25 -8.57 3.32 -4.05
N ILE A 26 -8.14 4.37 -4.75
CA ILE A 26 -6.77 4.62 -5.14
C ILE A 26 -6.36 5.95 -4.51
N GLU A 27 -5.34 5.94 -3.67
CA GLU A 27 -4.84 7.14 -2.98
C GLU A 27 -3.43 7.49 -3.42
N LEU A 28 -3.16 8.76 -3.71
CA LEU A 28 -1.80 9.22 -3.95
C LEU A 28 -1.01 9.19 -2.64
N LYS A 29 0.18 8.58 -2.68
CA LYS A 29 1.09 8.59 -1.54
C LYS A 29 1.92 9.87 -1.59
N TYR A 30 1.64 10.77 -0.66
CA TYR A 30 2.41 11.99 -0.44
C TYR A 30 3.59 11.73 0.52
N GLY A 31 4.55 12.67 0.54
CA GLY A 31 5.69 12.65 1.45
C GLY A 31 6.85 11.74 1.02
N LEU A 32 6.75 11.10 -0.15
CA LEU A 32 7.87 10.40 -0.78
C LEU A 32 8.60 11.36 -1.71
N ARG A 33 9.89 11.13 -1.93
CA ARG A 33 10.65 11.89 -2.94
C ARG A 33 10.01 11.78 -4.32
N ASP A 34 9.47 10.61 -4.68
CA ASP A 34 8.72 10.44 -5.93
C ASP A 34 7.23 10.76 -5.76
N LEU A 35 6.95 12.05 -5.48
CA LEU A 35 5.61 12.56 -5.21
C LEU A 35 4.64 12.21 -6.35
N GLY A 36 3.58 11.49 -6.00
CA GLY A 36 2.47 11.20 -6.89
C GLY A 36 2.67 10.03 -7.85
N ARG A 37 3.86 9.43 -7.96
CA ARG A 37 4.07 8.19 -8.74
C ARG A 37 3.71 6.92 -7.99
N VAL A 38 3.68 7.00 -6.67
CA VAL A 38 3.19 5.91 -5.82
C VAL A 38 1.71 6.14 -5.51
N VAL A 39 0.90 5.11 -5.74
CA VAL A 39 -0.47 5.05 -5.25
C VAL A 39 -0.63 3.91 -4.24
N CYS A 40 -1.60 4.05 -3.33
CA CYS A 40 -2.01 3.03 -2.39
C CYS A 40 -3.44 2.60 -2.73
N ILE A 41 -3.67 1.30 -2.85
CA ILE A 41 -4.92 0.74 -3.34
C ILE A 41 -5.48 -0.22 -2.31
N GLY A 42 -6.76 -0.08 -2.00
CA GLY A 42 -7.47 -0.95 -1.08
C GLY A 42 -8.93 -0.54 -0.94
N ASN A 43 -9.57 -0.98 0.14
CA ASN A 43 -10.99 -0.73 0.37
C ASN A 43 -11.24 0.18 1.57
N TYR A 44 -12.32 0.95 1.45
CA TYR A 44 -12.92 1.72 2.51
C TYR A 44 -14.24 1.09 2.95
N LYS A 45 -14.47 1.08 4.27
CA LYS A 45 -15.72 0.71 4.92
C LYS A 45 -16.01 1.75 5.98
N ASN A 46 -17.21 2.32 5.95
CA ASN A 46 -17.65 3.37 6.88
C ASN A 46 -16.66 4.54 6.97
N GLY A 47 -16.12 4.98 5.81
CA GLY A 47 -15.19 6.11 5.76
C GLY A 47 -13.76 5.81 6.20
N SER A 48 -13.44 4.57 6.60
CA SER A 48 -12.10 4.17 7.05
C SER A 48 -11.53 2.99 6.25
N LYS A 49 -10.19 2.90 6.19
CA LYS A 49 -9.49 1.81 5.49
C LYS A 49 -9.78 0.47 6.15
N THR A 50 -9.98 -0.56 5.34
CA THR A 50 -10.26 -1.92 5.80
C THR A 50 -9.58 -2.96 4.92
N GLY A 51 -9.31 -4.14 5.48
CA GLY A 51 -8.74 -5.28 4.79
C GLY A 51 -7.37 -4.98 4.15
N GLU A 52 -7.09 -5.67 3.06
CA GLU A 52 -5.79 -5.60 2.37
C GLU A 52 -5.58 -4.28 1.61
N TRP A 53 -4.38 -3.73 1.79
CA TRP A 53 -3.88 -2.57 1.06
C TRP A 53 -2.50 -2.85 0.50
N HIS A 54 -2.23 -2.35 -0.70
CA HIS A 54 -0.92 -2.46 -1.35
C HIS A 54 -0.52 -1.13 -1.99
N PHE A 55 0.76 -0.99 -2.27
CA PHE A 55 1.28 0.12 -3.07
C PHE A 55 1.42 -0.31 -4.53
N GLN A 56 1.36 0.68 -5.42
CA GLN A 56 1.73 0.51 -6.81
C GLN A 56 2.70 1.62 -7.20
N PHE A 57 3.83 1.22 -7.76
CA PHE A 57 4.88 2.10 -8.26
C PHE A 57 5.30 1.64 -9.66
N ASN A 58 5.33 2.54 -10.65
CA ASN A 58 5.66 2.19 -12.04
C ASN A 58 4.92 0.94 -12.57
N LYS A 59 3.62 0.81 -12.23
CA LYS A 59 2.73 -0.34 -12.54
C LYS A 59 3.11 -1.66 -11.85
N GLN A 60 4.13 -1.68 -10.99
CA GLN A 60 4.48 -2.84 -10.18
C GLN A 60 3.76 -2.76 -8.83
N LYS A 61 3.15 -3.88 -8.43
CA LYS A 61 2.60 -4.05 -7.08
C LYS A 61 3.75 -4.21 -6.09
N ILE A 62 3.68 -3.45 -5.00
CA ILE A 62 4.52 -3.61 -3.82
C ILE A 62 3.55 -3.89 -2.67
N ASP A 63 3.83 -4.90 -1.87
CA ASP A 63 2.95 -5.23 -0.74
C ASP A 63 2.79 -4.04 0.21
N GLY A 64 1.65 -4.02 0.89
CA GLY A 64 1.37 -3.11 1.99
C GLY A 64 1.09 -3.95 3.22
N GLY A 65 -0.17 -3.97 3.66
CA GLY A 65 -0.60 -4.78 4.80
C GLY A 65 -2.11 -4.70 4.98
N CYS A 66 -2.58 -5.20 6.13
CA CYS A 66 -4.01 -5.28 6.43
C CYS A 66 -4.43 -4.25 7.48
N TYR A 67 -5.54 -3.59 7.21
CA TYR A 67 -6.32 -2.88 8.21
C TYR A 67 -7.40 -3.80 8.80
N ASP A 68 -7.95 -3.43 9.95
CA ASP A 68 -9.05 -4.15 10.56
C ASP A 68 -10.29 -4.25 9.64
N GLU A 69 -11.00 -5.37 9.75
CA GLU A 69 -12.23 -5.65 8.98
C GLU A 69 -13.47 -4.90 9.52
N GLU A 70 -13.36 -4.33 10.73
CA GLU A 70 -14.43 -3.53 11.35
C GLU A 70 -14.56 -2.15 10.69
N GLY A 71 -13.55 -1.72 9.94
CA GLY A 71 -13.52 -0.41 9.29
C GLY A 71 -13.19 0.70 10.27
N LYS A 72 -12.25 0.47 11.20
CA LYS A 72 -11.71 1.49 12.11
C LYS A 72 -10.40 2.11 11.60
N GLY A 73 -9.82 1.59 10.52
CA GLY A 73 -8.58 2.10 9.96
C GLY A 73 -7.33 1.74 10.78
N ILE A 74 -7.41 0.69 11.58
CA ILE A 74 -6.35 0.20 12.46
C ILE A 74 -5.48 -0.79 11.69
N LYS A 75 -4.19 -0.50 11.56
CA LYS A 75 -3.21 -1.45 11.00
C LYS A 75 -3.04 -2.67 11.91
N ILE A 76 -3.03 -3.86 11.32
CA ILE A 76 -2.84 -5.14 12.00
C ILE A 76 -1.94 -6.08 11.18
N GLY A 77 -1.25 -7.00 11.86
CA GLY A 77 -0.47 -8.06 11.25
C GLY A 77 0.76 -7.53 10.51
N LYS A 78 1.21 -8.27 9.50
CA LYS A 78 2.42 -7.94 8.72
C LYS A 78 2.18 -6.75 7.81
N TRP A 79 3.18 -5.89 7.73
CA TRP A 79 3.16 -4.67 6.94
C TRP A 79 4.48 -4.44 6.24
N THR A 80 4.37 -3.95 5.01
CA THR A 80 5.43 -3.30 4.25
C THR A 80 5.16 -1.80 4.22
N GLU A 81 6.18 -0.99 4.50
CA GLU A 81 6.15 0.46 4.41
C GLU A 81 7.27 0.98 3.50
N LEU A 82 6.95 1.97 2.67
CA LEU A 82 7.95 2.62 1.81
C LEU A 82 8.78 3.60 2.65
N SER A 83 10.09 3.63 2.43
CA SER A 83 10.99 4.64 3.01
C SER A 83 10.67 6.04 2.48
N ASP A 84 10.93 7.10 3.25
CA ASP A 84 10.66 8.48 2.82
C ASP A 84 11.48 8.89 1.57
N ILE A 85 12.64 8.27 1.39
CA ILE A 85 13.49 8.44 0.20
C ILE A 85 13.12 7.48 -0.94
N PHE A 86 11.93 6.88 -0.91
CA PHE A 86 11.49 5.97 -1.96
C PHE A 86 11.33 6.70 -3.30
N ASP A 87 12.13 6.28 -4.29
CA ASP A 87 12.12 6.78 -5.66
C ASP A 87 12.65 5.70 -6.63
N ASP A 88 12.79 6.05 -7.91
CA ASP A 88 13.36 5.19 -8.95
C ASP A 88 14.78 4.65 -8.60
N ASN A 89 15.56 5.38 -7.79
CA ASN A 89 16.95 5.06 -7.44
C ASN A 89 17.08 4.36 -6.07
N SER A 90 16.07 4.46 -5.22
CA SER A 90 16.10 4.05 -3.82
C SER A 90 14.77 3.40 -3.44
N GLN A 91 14.57 2.15 -3.86
CA GLN A 91 13.37 1.38 -3.51
C GLN A 91 13.55 0.64 -2.18
N ASN A 92 13.75 1.40 -1.11
CA ASN A 92 13.89 0.87 0.24
C ASN A 92 12.52 0.73 0.91
N ILE A 93 12.25 -0.44 1.50
CA ILE A 93 11.04 -0.73 2.26
C ILE A 93 11.39 -1.21 3.66
N TYR A 94 10.47 -1.00 4.60
CA TYR A 94 10.52 -1.61 5.92
C TYR A 94 9.45 -2.66 6.02
N GLN A 95 9.79 -3.84 6.54
CA GLN A 95 8.81 -4.87 6.86
C GLN A 95 8.82 -5.17 8.35
N GLY A 96 7.62 -5.34 8.91
CA GLY A 96 7.44 -5.65 10.32
C GLY A 96 5.98 -5.91 10.63
N GLU A 97 5.62 -5.85 11.91
CA GLU A 97 4.28 -6.16 12.38
C GLU A 97 3.63 -4.97 13.10
N TYR A 98 2.32 -4.83 12.89
CA TYR A 98 1.45 -3.94 13.63
C TYR A 98 0.51 -4.74 14.54
N LYS A 99 0.33 -4.26 15.77
CA LYS A 99 -0.72 -4.72 16.69
C LYS A 99 -1.51 -3.52 17.19
N ASN A 100 -2.81 -3.50 16.89
CA ASN A 100 -3.73 -2.42 17.26
C ASN A 100 -3.18 -1.03 16.85
N GLY A 101 -2.70 -0.92 15.61
CA GLY A 101 -2.19 0.33 15.05
C GLY A 101 -0.80 0.74 15.54
N LYS A 102 -0.14 -0.05 16.40
CA LYS A 102 1.23 0.21 16.87
C LYS A 102 2.23 -0.75 16.26
N LYS A 103 3.38 -0.23 15.83
CA LYS A 103 4.52 -1.04 15.41
C LYS A 103 4.99 -1.89 16.59
N ILE A 104 5.21 -3.18 16.36
CA ILE A 104 5.76 -4.11 17.33
C ILE A 104 6.89 -4.92 16.68
N GLY A 105 7.72 -5.54 17.53
CA GLY A 105 8.81 -6.41 17.08
C GLY A 105 9.90 -5.66 16.31
N ILE A 106 10.64 -6.43 15.51
CA ILE A 106 11.72 -5.92 14.68
C ILE A 106 11.14 -5.44 13.35
N TRP A 107 11.65 -4.31 12.88
CA TRP A 107 11.36 -3.77 11.56
C TRP A 107 12.62 -3.83 10.73
N GLU A 108 12.60 -4.66 9.71
CA GLU A 108 13.75 -4.94 8.85
C GLU A 108 13.71 -4.05 7.61
N LEU A 109 14.88 -3.53 7.23
CA LEU A 109 15.06 -2.69 6.05
C LEU A 109 15.49 -3.55 4.86
N PHE A 110 14.73 -3.48 3.78
CA PHE A 110 15.00 -4.20 2.55
C PHE A 110 15.12 -3.26 1.36
N ASN A 111 15.98 -3.63 0.40
CA ASN A 111 16.01 -2.99 -0.90
C ASN A 111 15.39 -3.94 -1.94
N ILE A 112 14.22 -3.59 -2.47
CA ILE A 112 13.45 -4.53 -3.31
C ILE A 112 14.07 -4.77 -4.70
N PHE A 113 14.94 -3.87 -5.19
CA PHE A 113 15.70 -4.15 -6.42
C PHE A 113 16.72 -5.28 -6.20
N LYS A 114 17.50 -5.19 -5.12
CA LYS A 114 18.52 -6.19 -4.79
C LYS A 114 17.90 -7.54 -4.41
N ASN A 115 16.79 -7.51 -3.67
CA ASN A 115 16.13 -8.75 -3.25
C ASN A 115 15.46 -9.50 -4.42
N LYS A 116 14.96 -8.79 -5.44
CA LYS A 116 14.47 -9.45 -6.68
C LYS A 116 15.59 -10.15 -7.43
N GLN A 117 16.81 -9.61 -7.47
CA GLN A 117 17.95 -10.28 -8.13
C GLN A 117 18.40 -11.54 -7.40
N LEU A 118 18.26 -11.58 -6.07
CA LEU A 118 18.62 -12.74 -5.25
C LEU A 118 17.58 -13.88 -5.31
N GLN A 119 16.36 -13.63 -5.77
CA GLN A 119 15.32 -14.66 -5.95
C GLN A 119 15.47 -15.48 -7.25
N TRP A 120 16.37 -15.10 -8.18
CA TRP A 120 16.60 -15.84 -9.44
C TRP A 120 17.77 -16.84 -9.37
N ILE A 121 18.19 -17.24 -8.17
CA ILE A 121 19.24 -18.25 -7.98
C ILE A 121 18.67 -19.46 -7.23
N ASP A 122 17.57 -20.03 -7.73
CA ASP A 122 17.21 -21.40 -7.40
C ASP A 122 18.00 -22.31 -8.35
N TYR A 123 19.00 -23.00 -7.80
CA TYR A 123 19.64 -24.13 -8.45
C TYR A 123 18.59 -25.23 -8.63
N ASN A 124 18.20 -25.50 -9.89
CA ASN A 124 17.78 -26.81 -10.40
C ASN A 124 18.04 -26.88 -11.90
#